data_AF-A0A7W9T5S8-F1
#
_entry.id   AF-A0A7W9T5S8-F1
#
_cell.length_a   1.000
_cell.length_b   1.000
_cell.length_c   1.000
_cell.angle_alpha   90.00
_cell.angle_beta   90.00
_cell.angle_gamma   90.00
#
_symmetry.space_group_name_H-M   'P 1'
#
loop_
_entity.id
_entity.type
_entity.pdbx_description
1 polymer ?
#
loop_
_entity_poly.entity_id
_entity_poly.type
_entity_poly.pdbx_seq_one_letter_code
_entity_poly.pdbx_strand_id
1 'polypeptide(L)'
;MKKLFIGFLLLAALGYGLYTLVFDRANYIYSKLPQVKAGMSRVEVTALLGVPDTTYAWPEAPYPPVLHYEMGLGAPDALRVFLDHDTVTAWSYNQ
;
A
#
# COMPACT_ATOMS: atom_id res chain seq x y z
N MET A 1 27.82 24.16 -20.00
CA MET A 1 27.84 23.90 -18.54
C MET A 1 26.52 24.20 -17.83
N LYS A 2 25.85 25.35 -18.05
CA LYS A 2 24.55 25.66 -17.38
C LYS A 2 23.39 24.68 -17.64
N LYS A 3 23.26 24.13 -18.86
CA LYS A 3 22.17 23.19 -19.21
C LYS A 3 22.28 21.82 -18.51
N LEU A 4 23.50 21.35 -18.23
CA LEU A 4 23.75 20.10 -17.50
C LEU A 4 23.36 20.20 -16.02
N PHE A 5 23.55 21.37 -15.42
CA PHE A 5 23.19 21.61 -14.01
C PHE A 5 21.67 21.67 -13.78
N ILE A 6 20.93 22.27 -14.71
CA ILE A 6 19.46 22.35 -14.63
C ILE A 6 18.83 20.95 -14.82
N GLY A 7 19.36 20.15 -15.75
CA GLY A 7 18.91 18.77 -15.94
C GLY A 7 19.12 17.89 -14.70
N PHE A 8 20.24 18.06 -14.00
CA PHE A 8 20.52 17.34 -12.75
C PHE A 8 19.57 17.75 -11.61
N LEU A 9 19.28 19.04 -11.47
CA LEU A 9 18.35 19.54 -10.45
C LEU A 9 16.91 19.06 -10.69
N LEU A 10 16.46 18.99 -11.95
CA LEU A 10 15.14 18.46 -12.30
C LEU A 10 15.02 16.96 -11.99
N LEU A 11 16.06 16.17 -12.30
CA LEU A 11 16.12 14.75 -11.95
C LEU A 11 16.12 14.52 -10.44
N ALA A 12 16.87 15.32 -9.68
CA ALA A 12 16.87 15.25 -8.23
C ALA A 12 15.51 15.62 -7.62
N ALA A 13 14.84 16.66 -8.15
CA ALA A 13 13.51 17.06 -7.69
C ALA A 13 12.44 15.99 -8.01
N LEU A 14 12.50 15.37 -9.19
CA LEU A 14 11.61 14.26 -9.56
C LEU A 14 11.86 13.03 -8.68
N GLY A 15 13.13 12.67 -8.46
CA GLY A 15 13.50 11.58 -7.57
C GLY A 15 13.04 11.81 -6.13
N TYR A 16 13.23 13.02 -5.61
CA TYR A 16 12.77 13.39 -4.28
C TYR A 16 11.24 13.37 -4.17
N GLY A 17 10.52 13.91 -5.15
CA GLY A 17 9.05 13.92 -5.14
C GLY A 17 8.43 12.52 -5.22
N LEU A 18 9.00 11.62 -6.05
CA LEU A 18 8.60 10.23 -6.11
C LEU A 18 8.91 9.49 -4.79
N TYR A 19 10.08 9.79 -4.20
CA TYR A 19 10.48 9.20 -2.94
C TYR A 19 9.52 9.58 -1.80
N THR A 20 9.19 10.86 -1.66
CA THR A 20 8.29 11.34 -0.59
C THR A 20 6.89 10.74 -0.71
N LEU A 21 6.34 10.64 -1.94
CA LEU A 21 4.98 10.12 -2.15
C LEU A 21 4.81 8.67 -1.68
N VAL A 22 5.77 7.80 -2.02
CA VAL A 22 5.69 6.39 -1.63
C VAL A 22 5.94 6.23 -0.13
N PHE A 23 6.88 7.00 0.42
CA PHE A 23 7.24 6.92 1.83
C PHE A 23 6.11 7.46 2.73
N ASP A 24 5.43 8.52 2.34
CA ASP A 24 4.30 9.09 3.07
C ASP A 24 3.12 8.12 3.13
N ARG A 25 2.82 7.43 2.01
CA ARG A 25 1.75 6.42 1.97
C ARG A 25 2.09 5.22 2.84
N ALA A 26 3.31 4.70 2.76
CA ALA A 26 3.75 3.59 3.61
C ALA A 26 3.65 3.94 5.10
N ASN A 27 4.18 5.11 5.50
CA ASN A 27 4.08 5.60 6.88
C ASN A 27 2.63 5.76 7.35
N TYR A 28 1.76 6.26 6.48
CA TYR A 28 0.33 6.35 6.76
C TYR A 28 -0.24 4.96 7.07
N ILE A 29 -0.05 3.97 6.19
CA ILE A 29 -0.57 2.62 6.38
C ILE A 29 0.00 1.97 7.64
N TYR A 30 1.31 2.09 7.89
CA TYR A 30 1.95 1.60 9.11
C TYR A 30 1.31 2.18 10.38
N SER A 31 0.98 3.47 10.39
CA SER A 31 0.34 4.13 11.54
C SER A 31 -1.09 3.63 11.81
N LYS A 32 -1.75 3.07 10.79
CA LYS A 32 -3.14 2.59 10.85
C LYS A 32 -3.26 1.08 11.03
N LEU A 33 -2.21 0.32 10.74
CA LEU A 33 -2.20 -1.14 10.82
C LEU A 33 -2.71 -1.71 12.17
N PRO A 34 -2.36 -1.14 13.35
CA PRO A 34 -2.88 -1.65 14.63
C PRO A 34 -4.40 -1.48 14.83
N GLN A 35 -5.04 -0.68 13.97
CA GLN A 35 -6.48 -0.42 14.03
C GLN A 35 -7.27 -1.39 13.14
N VAL A 36 -6.61 -2.12 12.23
CA VAL A 36 -7.25 -3.16 11.41
C VAL A 36 -7.71 -4.29 12.32
N LYS A 37 -8.97 -4.71 12.16
CA LYS A 37 -9.59 -5.73 13.00
C LYS A 37 -10.39 -6.70 12.15
N ALA A 38 -10.46 -7.95 12.59
CA ALA A 38 -11.40 -8.91 12.05
C ALA A 38 -12.84 -8.40 12.28
N GLY A 39 -13.72 -8.59 11.30
CA GLY A 39 -15.09 -8.10 11.32
C GLY A 39 -15.30 -6.71 10.70
N MET A 40 -14.23 -5.96 10.38
CA MET A 40 -14.38 -4.73 9.60
C MET A 40 -14.91 -5.04 8.20
N SER A 41 -15.81 -4.23 7.69
CA SER A 41 -16.21 -4.27 6.29
C SER A 41 -15.09 -3.79 5.37
N ARG A 42 -15.16 -4.13 4.08
CA ARG A 42 -14.29 -3.59 3.03
C ARG A 42 -14.28 -2.07 3.05
N VAL A 43 -15.46 -1.45 3.21
CA VAL A 43 -15.60 0.01 3.24
C VAL A 43 -14.85 0.60 4.42
N GLU A 44 -14.99 0.02 5.61
CA GLU A 44 -14.31 0.50 6.82
C GLU A 44 -12.79 0.37 6.71
N VAL A 45 -12.28 -0.78 6.24
CA VAL A 45 -10.83 -0.96 6.10
C VAL A 45 -10.23 -0.09 5.00
N THR A 46 -10.99 0.16 3.92
CA THR A 46 -10.59 1.09 2.85
C THR A 46 -10.62 2.55 3.33
N ALA A 47 -11.59 2.92 4.17
CA ALA A 47 -11.62 4.25 4.79
C ALA A 47 -10.45 4.47 5.77
N LEU A 48 -9.99 3.40 6.42
CA LEU A 48 -8.87 3.42 7.36
C LEU A 48 -7.50 3.45 6.67
N LEU A 49 -7.30 2.62 5.63
CA LEU A 49 -5.99 2.41 4.99
C LEU A 49 -5.83 3.16 3.66
N GLY A 50 -6.93 3.71 3.13
CA GLY A 50 -7.01 4.25 1.78
C GLY A 50 -7.38 3.19 0.74
N VAL A 51 -7.32 3.57 -0.53
CA VAL A 51 -7.62 2.68 -1.65
C VAL A 51 -6.46 1.68 -1.82
N PRO A 52 -6.74 0.36 -1.96
CA PRO A 52 -5.71 -0.63 -2.25
C PRO A 52 -5.15 -0.46 -3.66
N ASP A 53 -3.90 -0.86 -3.87
CA ASP A 53 -3.26 -0.82 -5.19
C ASP A 53 -3.87 -1.86 -6.13
N THR A 54 -4.12 -3.06 -5.60
CA THR A 54 -4.75 -4.14 -6.35
C THR A 54 -5.73 -4.92 -5.49
N THR A 55 -6.71 -5.54 -6.13
CA THR A 55 -7.62 -6.51 -5.53
C THR A 55 -7.62 -7.77 -6.36
N TYR A 56 -7.37 -8.93 -5.75
CA TYR A 56 -7.30 -10.21 -6.46
C TYR A 56 -7.80 -11.37 -5.61
N ALA A 57 -8.14 -12.47 -6.29
CA ALA A 57 -8.43 -13.75 -5.65
C ALA A 57 -7.12 -14.53 -5.47
N TRP A 58 -6.91 -15.09 -4.28
CA TRP A 58 -5.71 -15.88 -4.01
C TRP A 58 -5.81 -17.25 -4.74
N PRO A 59 -4.75 -17.74 -5.42
CA PRO A 59 -4.87 -18.83 -6.40
C PRO A 59 -5.29 -20.22 -5.87
N GLU A 60 -5.23 -20.50 -4.55
CA GLU A 60 -5.28 -21.88 -4.02
C GLU A 60 -6.56 -22.25 -3.23
N ALA A 61 -7.75 -21.99 -3.80
CA ALA A 61 -9.09 -22.45 -3.32
C ALA A 61 -9.79 -21.63 -2.23
N PRO A 62 -11.12 -21.76 -2.12
CA PRO A 62 -12.05 -20.65 -2.41
C PRO A 62 -11.72 -19.39 -1.59
N TYR A 63 -10.86 -18.51 -2.13
CA TYR A 63 -10.32 -17.44 -1.30
C TYR A 63 -11.17 -16.17 -1.28
N PRO A 64 -11.48 -15.63 -0.08
CA PRO A 64 -11.78 -14.23 0.14
C PRO A 64 -11.00 -13.25 -0.77
N PRO A 65 -11.64 -12.23 -1.40
CA PRO A 65 -10.92 -11.16 -2.09
C PRO A 65 -9.83 -10.55 -1.20
N VAL A 66 -8.63 -10.38 -1.75
CA VAL A 66 -7.48 -9.78 -1.05
C VAL A 66 -7.32 -8.33 -1.48
N LEU A 67 -7.30 -7.41 -0.53
CA LEU A 67 -6.88 -6.03 -0.75
C LEU A 67 -5.37 -5.94 -0.55
N HIS A 68 -4.64 -5.48 -1.56
CA HIS A 68 -3.19 -5.37 -1.54
C HIS A 68 -2.78 -3.90 -1.46
N TYR A 69 -1.87 -3.60 -0.53
CA TYR A 69 -1.25 -2.29 -0.38
C TYR A 69 0.27 -2.44 -0.49
N GLU A 70 0.86 -1.82 -1.51
CA GLU A 70 2.31 -1.70 -1.65
C GLU A 70 2.83 -0.67 -0.64
N MET A 71 3.78 -1.07 0.20
CA MET A 71 4.30 -0.27 1.31
C MET A 71 5.80 0.07 1.18
N GLY A 72 6.36 0.05 -0.03
CA GLY A 72 7.76 0.40 -0.26
C GLY A 72 8.11 0.70 -1.72
N LEU A 73 9.27 1.33 -1.94
CA LEU A 73 9.84 1.53 -3.28
C LEU A 73 10.56 0.26 -3.73
N GLY A 74 10.04 -0.41 -4.76
CA GLY A 74 10.76 -1.48 -5.45
C GLY A 74 10.63 -2.89 -4.87
N ALA A 75 9.60 -3.14 -4.04
CA ALA A 75 9.27 -4.43 -3.41
C ALA A 75 10.31 -4.90 -2.38
N PRO A 76 9.94 -4.87 -1.09
CA PRO A 76 9.37 -6.10 -0.54
C PRO A 76 8.09 -5.90 0.28
N ASP A 77 7.86 -4.74 0.87
CA ASP A 77 6.82 -4.59 1.88
C ASP A 77 5.43 -4.46 1.27
N ALA A 78 4.53 -5.37 1.62
CA ALA A 78 3.14 -5.31 1.21
C ALA A 78 2.22 -5.71 2.36
N LEU A 79 1.15 -4.94 2.54
CA LEU A 79 0.04 -5.32 3.40
C LEU A 79 -1.03 -6.01 2.55
N ARG A 80 -1.45 -7.19 3.00
CA ARG A 80 -2.53 -7.97 2.39
C ARG A 80 -3.64 -8.11 3.42
N VAL A 81 -4.84 -7.67 3.06
CA VAL A 81 -6.05 -7.82 3.88
C VAL A 81 -6.96 -8.84 3.21
N PHE A 82 -7.31 -9.90 3.93
CA PHE A 82 -8.15 -10.99 3.45
C PHE A 82 -9.60 -10.73 3.83
N LEU A 83 -10.53 -10.80 2.86
CA LEU A 83 -11.95 -10.49 3.06
C LEU A 83 -12.89 -11.66 2.75
N ASP A 84 -13.54 -12.28 3.74
CA ASP A 84 -14.64 -13.20 3.40
C ASP A 84 -15.89 -12.39 3.01
N HIS A 85 -16.29 -12.53 1.73
CA HIS A 85 -17.23 -11.65 1.06
C HIS A 85 -16.80 -10.17 1.15
N ASP A 86 -17.31 -9.44 2.14
CA ASP A 86 -17.00 -8.03 2.38
C ASP A 86 -16.41 -7.78 3.78
N THR A 87 -16.02 -8.83 4.50
CA THR A 87 -15.60 -8.74 5.90
C THR A 87 -14.16 -9.18 6.07
N VAL A 88 -13.34 -8.35 6.71
CA VAL A 88 -11.95 -8.66 7.08
C VAL A 88 -11.92 -9.89 7.98
N THR A 89 -11.21 -10.92 7.54
CA THR A 89 -10.97 -12.14 8.33
C THR A 89 -9.55 -12.21 8.87
N ALA A 90 -8.59 -11.70 8.10
CA ALA A 90 -7.18 -11.67 8.49
C ALA A 90 -6.43 -10.57 7.74
N TRP A 91 -5.20 -10.31 8.17
CA TRP A 91 -4.25 -9.48 7.43
C TRP A 91 -2.83 -10.00 7.66
N SER A 92 -1.97 -9.78 6.68
CA SER A 92 -0.54 -10.10 6.78
C SER A 92 0.25 -8.94 6.19
N TYR A 93 1.39 -8.65 6.79
CA TYR A 93 2.36 -7.74 6.21
C TYR A 93 3.72 -8.42 6.25
N ASN A 94 4.49 -8.26 5.18
CA ASN A 94 5.89 -8.65 5.17
C ASN A 94 6.77 -7.41 5.35
N GLN A 95 7.77 -7.53 6.22
CA GLN A 95 8.91 -6.62 6.39
C GLN A 95 10.17 -7.31 5.89
#